data_AF-A0A7C7EDE8-F1
#
_entry.id   AF-A0A7C7EDE8-F1
#
_cell.length_a   1.000
_cell.length_b   1.000
_cell.length_c   1.000
_cell.angle_alpha   90.00
_cell.angle_beta   90.00
_cell.angle_gamma   90.00
#
_symmetry.space_group_name_H-M   'P 1'
#
loop_
_entity.id
_entity.type
_entity.pdbx_description
1 polymer ?
#
loop_
_entity_poly.entity_id
_entity_poly.type
_entity_poly.pdbx_seq_one_letter_code
_entity_poly.pdbx_strand_id
1 'polypeptide(L)' 'MIFLFFIYAFIIIINVPGLIKRKEWRELTVFSVFYIIAFALSLMYVLDIPIPSPMKGLQHLIVDIFGIEYPQG' A
#
# COMPACT_ATOMS: atom_id res chain seq x y z
N MET A 1 -5.90 16.20 4.97
CA MET A 1 -6.83 15.59 3.99
C MET A 1 -6.70 16.20 2.60
N ILE A 2 -6.86 17.52 2.40
CA ILE A 2 -6.81 18.13 1.05
C ILE A 2 -5.51 17.83 0.30
N PHE A 3 -4.35 17.93 0.97
CA PHE A 3 -3.03 17.67 0.38
C PHE A 3 -2.87 16.24 -0.10
N LEU A 4 -3.47 15.26 0.60
CA LEU A 4 -3.42 13.86 0.20
C LEU A 4 -4.07 13.71 -1.19
N PHE A 5 -5.26 14.26 -1.40
CA PHE A 5 -5.93 14.20 -2.70
C PHE A 5 -5.12 14.87 -3.80
N PHE A 6 -4.50 16.02 -3.53
CA PHE A 6 -3.64 16.70 -4.53
C PHE A 6 -2.44 15.86 -4.93
N ILE A 7 -1.73 15.26 -3.96
CA ILE A 7 -0.56 14.40 -4.24
C ILE A 7 -0.98 13.19 -5.07
N TYR A 8 -2.05 12.51 -4.67
CA TYR A 8 -2.56 11.35 -5.37
C TYR A 8 -3.04 11.71 -6.80
N ALA A 9 -3.77 12.81 -6.98
CA ALA A 9 -4.19 13.29 -8.29
C ALA A 9 -2.98 13.61 -9.19
N PHE A 10 -1.96 14.26 -8.65
CA PHE A 10 -0.72 14.57 -9.37
C PHE A 10 -0.01 13.31 -9.87
N ILE A 11 0.08 12.27 -9.03
CA ILE A 11 0.68 10.97 -9.40
C ILE A 11 -0.08 10.34 -10.59
N ILE A 12 -1.43 10.36 -10.57
CA ILE A 12 -2.25 9.84 -11.68
C ILE A 12 -1.97 10.63 -12.96
N ILE A 13 -2.00 11.96 -12.90
CA ILE A 13 -1.85 12.82 -14.08
C ILE A 13 -0.50 12.59 -14.77
N ILE A 14 0.56 12.31 -14.02
CA ILE A 14 1.89 12.05 -14.59
C ILE A 14 2.00 10.63 -15.14
N ASN A 15 1.56 9.62 -14.38
CA ASN A 15 1.84 8.22 -14.73
C ASN A 15 0.81 7.65 -15.71
N VAL A 16 -0.49 7.82 -15.44
CA VAL A 16 -1.56 7.14 -16.18
C VAL A 16 -1.58 7.46 -17.68
N PRO A 17 -1.41 8.72 -18.14
CA PRO A 17 -1.40 9.02 -19.56
C PRO A 17 -0.24 8.34 -20.30
N GLY A 18 0.91 8.20 -19.65
CA GLY A 18 2.07 7.50 -20.20
C GLY A 18 1.79 6.02 -20.43
N LEU A 19 1.18 5.36 -19.44
CA LEU A 19 0.83 3.94 -19.52
C LEU A 19 -0.26 3.67 -20.57
N ILE A 20 -1.28 4.54 -20.65
CA ILE A 20 -2.35 4.42 -21.66
C ILE A 20 -1.78 4.60 -23.07
N LYS A 21 -0.92 5.62 -23.30
CA LYS A 21 -0.31 5.86 -24.61
C LYS A 21 0.54 4.69 -25.10
N ARG A 22 1.22 4.00 -24.19
CA ARG A 22 2.04 2.82 -24.49
C ARG A 22 1.22 1.53 -24.61
N LYS A 23 -0.10 1.56 -24.31
CA LYS A 23 -1.00 0.40 -24.25
C LYS A 23 -0.54 -0.67 -23.26
N GLU A 24 0.16 -0.27 -22.21
CA GLU A 24 0.68 -1.17 -21.17
C GLU A 24 -0.42 -1.48 -20.13
N TRP A 25 -1.45 -2.22 -20.56
CA TRP A 25 -2.60 -2.55 -19.71
C TRP A 25 -2.23 -3.37 -18.47
N ARG A 26 -1.21 -4.22 -18.60
CA ARG A 26 -0.70 -5.04 -17.50
C ARG A 26 -0.04 -4.18 -16.43
N GLU A 27 0.81 -3.24 -16.84
CA GLU A 27 1.45 -2.28 -15.94
C GLU A 27 0.42 -1.35 -15.32
N LEU A 28 -0.59 -0.92 -16.08
CA LEU A 28 -1.65 -0.06 -15.59
C LEU A 28 -2.45 -0.77 -14.49
N THR A 29 -2.74 -2.06 -14.67
CA THR A 29 -3.44 -2.86 -13.67
C THR A 29 -2.63 -2.96 -12.37
N VAL A 30 -1.34 -3.29 -12.48
CA VAL A 30 -0.45 -3.39 -11.32
C VAL A 30 -0.34 -2.04 -10.61
N PHE A 31 -0.11 -0.96 -11.36
CA PHE A 31 -0.08 0.40 -10.84
C PHE A 31 -1.38 0.74 -10.10
N SER A 32 -2.54 0.50 -10.71
CA SER A 32 -3.84 0.80 -10.10
C SER A 32 -4.07 0.02 -8.81
N VAL A 33 -3.71 -1.27 -8.76
CA VAL A 33 -3.84 -2.09 -7.53
C VAL A 33 -3.00 -1.50 -6.40
N PHE A 34 -1.70 -1.27 -6.64
CA PHE A 34 -0.82 -0.70 -5.62
C PHE A 34 -1.23 0.72 -5.23
N TYR A 35 -1.71 1.51 -6.20
CA TYR A 35 -2.17 2.88 -5.96
C TYR A 35 -3.40 2.92 -5.05
N ILE A 36 -4.38 2.03 -5.27
CA ILE A 36 -5.56 1.90 -4.40
C ILE A 36 -5.15 1.48 -2.98
N ILE A 37 -4.26 0.50 -2.84
CA ILE A 37 -3.76 0.04 -1.55
C ILE A 37 -3.07 1.19 -0.80
N ALA A 38 -2.15 1.89 -1.47
CA ALA A 38 -1.44 3.03 -0.88
C ALA A 38 -2.42 4.14 -0.46
N PHE A 39 -3.41 4.46 -1.29
CA PHE A 39 -4.42 5.46 -0.99
C PHE A 39 -5.26 5.08 0.23
N ALA A 40 -5.73 3.83 0.29
CA ALA A 40 -6.48 3.31 1.43
C ALA A 40 -5.69 3.38 2.73
N LEU A 41 -4.42 2.96 2.71
CA LEU A 41 -3.52 3.04 3.87
C LEU A 41 -3.28 4.49 4.29
N SER A 42 -3.06 5.39 3.33
CA SER A 42 -2.88 6.82 3.60
C SER A 42 -4.14 7.45 4.20
N LEU A 43 -5.32 7.02 3.75
CA LEU A 43 -6.59 7.48 4.28
C LEU A 43 -6.79 6.99 5.72
N MET A 44 -6.52 5.70 5.98
CA MET A 44 -6.56 5.14 7.34
C MET A 44 -5.62 5.90 8.28
N TYR A 45 -4.39 6.21 7.81
CA TYR A 45 -3.42 6.98 8.57
C TYR A 45 -3.90 8.39 8.91
N VAL A 46 -4.44 9.12 7.93
CA VAL A 46 -4.93 10.51 8.13
C VAL A 46 -6.20 10.56 8.99
N LEU A 47 -6.99 9.49 9.01
CA LEU A 47 -8.18 9.36 9.84
C LEU A 47 -7.87 8.82 11.25
N ASP A 48 -6.60 8.66 11.61
CA ASP A 48 -6.15 8.03 12.87
C ASP A 48 -6.78 6.64 13.10
N ILE A 49 -7.15 5.95 12.01
CA ILE A 49 -7.63 4.57 12.08
C ILE A 49 -6.40 3.69 12.33
N PRO A 50 -6.40 2.87 13.39
CA PRO A 50 -5.26 2.02 13.71
C PRO A 50 -5.00 1.03 12.58
N ILE A 51 -3.87 1.20 11.89
CA ILE A 51 -3.45 0.29 10.83
C ILE A 51 -2.84 -0.94 11.51
N PRO A 52 -3.43 -2.14 11.36
CA PRO A 52 -2.88 -3.34 11.96
C PRO A 52 -1.49 -3.59 11.42
N SER A 53 -0.50 -3.70 12.31
CA SER A 53 0.89 -3.96 11.92
C SER A 53 0.99 -5.35 11.27
N PRO A 54 1.53 -5.45 10.03
CA PRO A 54 1.80 -6.73 9.39
C PRO A 54 2.71 -7.62 10.23
N MET A 55 3.55 -7.02 11.09
CA MET A 55 4.43 -7.74 12.00
C MET A 55 3.65 -8.66 12.95
N LYS A 56 2.44 -8.27 13.37
CA LYS A 56 1.59 -9.16 14.20
C LYS A 56 1.20 -10.44 13.45
N GLY A 57 0.89 -10.31 12.16
CA GLY A 57 0.60 -11.46 11.31
C GLY A 57 1.84 -12.32 11.06
N LEU A 58 2.98 -11.70 10.75
CA LEU A 58 4.24 -12.41 10.60
C LEU A 58 4.70 -13.11 11.89
N GLN A 59 4.52 -12.48 13.04
CA GLN A 59 4.83 -13.07 14.33
C GLN A 59 4.01 -14.34 14.56
N HIS A 60 2.72 -14.32 14.21
CA HIS A 60 1.87 -15.51 14.28
C HIS A 60 2.39 -16.64 13.37
N LEU A 61 2.80 -16.30 12.15
CA LEU A 61 3.39 -17.29 11.24
C LEU A 61 4.73 -17.82 11.75
N ILE A 62 5.64 -16.97 12.20
CA ILE A 62 7.01 -17.36 12.56
C ILE A 62 7.06 -18.07 13.92
N VAL A 63 6.35 -17.55 14.91
CA VAL A 63 6.37 -18.09 16.27
C VAL A 63 5.45 -19.30 16.37
N ASP A 64 4.20 -19.19 15.89
CA ASP A 64 3.22 -20.24 16.14
C ASP A 64 3.25 -21.38 15.11
N ILE A 65 3.69 -21.12 13.86
CA ILE A 65 3.83 -22.19 12.85
C ILE A 65 5.27 -22.73 12.81
N PHE A 66 6.28 -21.84 12.79
CA PHE A 66 7.68 -22.26 12.68
C PHE A 66 8.37 -22.50 14.02
N GLY A 67 7.78 -22.10 15.15
CA GLY A 67 8.37 -22.33 16.48
C GLY A 67 9.65 -21.55 16.73
N ILE A 68 9.93 -20.51 15.94
CA ILE A 68 11.15 -19.72 16.07
C ILE A 68 10.85 -18.61 17.08
N GLU A 69 11.30 -18.80 18.32
CA GLU A 69 11.21 -17.76 19.34
C GLU A 69 12.08 -16.57 18.96
N TYR A 70 11.48 -15.38 18.91
CA TYR A 70 12.23 -14.14 18.74
C TYR A 70 13.10 -13.92 19.98
N PRO A 71 14.42 -13.66 19.84
CA PRO A 71 15.24 -13.27 20.98
C PRO A 71 14.70 -11.95 21.51
N GLN A 72 14.20 -11.99 22.75
CA GLN A 72 13.69 -10.83 23.48
C GLN A 72 14.89 -9.94 23.80
N GLY A 73 15.08 -8.89 22.99
CA GLY A 73 16.07 -7.83 23.24
C GLY A 73 15.68 -6.98 24.44
#